data_AF-A0A9D9APX6-F1
#
_entry.id   AF-A0A9D9APX6-F1
#
_cell.length_a   1.000
_cell.length_b   1.000
_cell.length_c   1.000
_cell.angle_alpha   90.00
_cell.angle_beta   90.00
_cell.angle_gamma   90.00
#
_symmetry.space_group_name_H-M   'P 1'
#
loop_
_entity.id
_entity.type
_entity.pdbx_description
1 polymer ?
#
loop_
_entity_poly.entity_id
_entity_poly.type
_entity_poly.pdbx_seq_one_letter_code
_entity_poly.pdbx_strand_id
1 'polypeptide(L)' 'IYRQRNLVERFFCKLKHFRRCATRFDKLARNFLAAVALASTRLWARSYESTT' A
#
# COMPACT_ATOMS: atom_id res chain seq x y z
N ILE A 1 -2.26 -20.91 -8.15
CA ILE A 1 -2.31 -20.50 -6.72
C ILE A 1 -1.15 -19.56 -6.35
N TYR A 2 0.11 -19.93 -6.62
CA TYR A 2 1.29 -19.10 -6.27
C TYR A 2 1.35 -17.72 -6.92
N ARG A 3 0.94 -17.60 -8.19
CA ARG A 3 1.04 -16.34 -8.94
C ARG A 3 0.20 -15.20 -8.35
N GLN A 4 -0.95 -15.52 -7.76
CA GLN A 4 -1.81 -14.51 -7.10
C GLN A 4 -1.22 -14.06 -5.75
N ARG A 5 -0.58 -14.96 -5.00
CA ARG A 5 0.10 -14.62 -3.74
C ARG A 5 1.25 -13.63 -3.96
N ASN A 6 2.05 -13.85 -5.01
CA ASN A 6 3.14 -12.94 -5.36
C ASN A 6 2.64 -11.51 -5.71
N LEU A 7 1.45 -11.35 -6.28
CA LEU A 7 0.87 -10.03 -6.53
C LEU A 7 0.54 -9.30 -5.22
N VAL A 8 -0.06 -10.03 -4.27
CA VAL A 8 -0.39 -9.52 -2.94
C VAL A 8 0.88 -9.17 -2.16
N GLU A 9 1.90 -10.04 -2.19
CA GLU A 9 3.20 -9.79 -1.54
C GLU A 9 3.91 -8.56 -2.10
N ARG A 10 3.92 -8.39 -3.43
CA ARG A 10 4.47 -7.19 -4.08
C ARG A 10 3.70 -5.93 -3.70
N PHE A 11 2.38 -6.00 -3.57
CA PHE A 11 1.57 -4.87 -3.10
C PHE A 11 1.95 -4.46 -1.67
N PHE A 12 2.01 -5.40 -0.73
CA PHE A 12 2.42 -5.10 0.65
C PHE A 12 3.88 -4.66 0.77
N CYS A 13 4.78 -5.16 -0.08
CA CYS A 13 6.16 -4.71 -0.14
C CYS A 13 6.25 -3.22 -0.53
N LYS A 14 5.47 -2.80 -1.54
CA LYS A 14 5.34 -1.39 -1.92
C LYS A 14 4.63 -0.55 -0.85
N LEU A 15 3.62 -1.10 -0.18
CA LEU A 15 2.92 -0.42 0.92
C LEU A 15 3.89 -0.13 2.09
N LYS A 16 4.81 -1.06 2.39
CA LYS A 16 5.84 -0.89 3.42
C LYS A 16 6.90 0.17 3.09
N HIS A 17 7.02 0.62 1.84
CA HIS A 17 7.91 1.76 1.51
C HIS A 17 7.39 3.07 2.10
N PHE A 18 6.08 3.17 2.36
CA PHE A 18 5.52 4.32 3.06
C PHE A 18 5.87 4.22 4.55
N ARG A 19 6.90 4.95 4.98
CA ARG A 19 7.38 4.97 6.37
C ARG A 19 6.25 5.13 7.39
N ARG A 20 5.26 5.98 7.09
CA ARG A 20 4.08 6.21 7.94
C ARG A 20 3.19 4.98 8.13
N CYS A 21 3.07 4.12 7.11
CA CYS A 21 2.36 2.84 7.21
C CYS A 21 3.22 1.78 7.92
N ALA A 22 4.53 1.74 7.62
CA ALA A 22 5.44 0.73 8.15
C ALA A 22 5.67 0.85 9.66
N THR A 23 5.82 2.08 10.17
CA THR A 23 6.16 2.31 11.57
C THR A 23 4.95 2.36 12.50
N ARG A 24 3.73 2.43 11.95
CA ARG A 24 2.47 2.50 12.71
C ARG A 24 2.53 3.46 13.91
N PHE A 25 3.20 4.61 13.75
CA PHE A 25 3.30 5.63 14.81
C PHE A 25 1.99 6.36 15.09
N ASP A 26 0.95 6.08 14.30
CA ASP A 26 -0.33 6.73 14.47
C ASP A 26 -1.07 6.20 15.71
N LYS A 27 -1.29 7.09 16.68
CA LYS A 27 -2.04 6.75 17.91
C LYS A 27 -3.51 6.44 17.61
N LEU A 28 -4.06 6.94 16.51
CA LEU A 28 -5.47 6.80 16.16
C LEU A 28 -5.64 5.82 15.00
N ALA A 29 -6.42 4.76 15.23
CA ALA A 29 -6.71 3.76 14.20
C ALA A 29 -7.28 4.36 12.90
N ARG A 30 -8.10 5.42 13.00
CA ARG A 30 -8.65 6.15 11.84
C ARG A 30 -7.58 6.78 10.95
N ASN A 31 -6.50 7.31 11.53
CA ASN A 31 -5.48 8.03 10.78
C ASN A 31 -4.44 7.06 10.22
N PHE A 32 -4.22 5.92 10.89
CA PHE A 32 -3.56 4.77 10.28
C PHE A 32 -4.33 4.24 9.06
N LEU A 33 -5.65 4.03 9.19
CA LEU A 33 -6.48 3.55 8.08
C LEU A 33 -6.50 4.55 6.92
N ALA A 34 -6.63 5.84 7.20
CA ALA A 34 -6.54 6.89 6.18
C ALA A 34 -5.19 6.87 5.45
N ALA A 35 -4.07 6.69 6.17
CA ALA A 35 -2.75 6.59 5.56
C ALA A 35 -2.62 5.35 4.65
N VAL A 36 -3.17 4.21 5.08
CA VAL A 36 -3.19 2.98 4.27
C VAL A 36 -4.06 3.15 3.02
N ALA A 37 -5.23 3.78 3.15
CA ALA A 37 -6.12 4.06 2.02
C ALA A 37 -5.44 4.97 1.00
N LEU A 38 -4.83 6.08 1.45
CA LEU A 38 -4.09 7.00 0.58
C LEU A 38 -2.91 6.32 -0.13
N ALA A 39 -2.13 5.50 0.60
CA ALA A 39 -1.03 4.73 0.00
C ALA A 39 -1.54 3.73 -1.05
N SER A 40 -2.68 3.08 -0.78
CA SER A 40 -3.31 2.14 -1.71
C SER A 40 -3.78 2.84 -2.99
N THR A 41 -4.46 3.97 -2.87
CA THR A 41 -4.91 4.78 -4.03
C THR A 41 -3.73 5.26 -4.87
N ARG A 42 -2.64 5.70 -4.24
CA ARG A 42 -1.40 6.10 -4.94
C ARG A 42 -0.77 4.95 -5.72
N LEU A 43 -0.68 3.76 -5.09
CA LEU A 43 -0.12 2.57 -5.74
C LEU A 43 -0.99 2.09 -6.90
N TRP A 44 -2.31 2.19 -6.74
CA TRP A 44 -3.27 1.88 -7.79
C TRP A 44 -3.11 2.84 -8.97
N ALA A 45 -3.15 4.16 -8.76
CA ALA A 45 -2.98 5.17 -9.81
C ALA A 45 -1.67 4.98 -10.60
N ARG A 46 -0.54 4.71 -9.92
CA ARG A 46 0.74 4.40 -10.56
C ARG A 46 0.67 3.15 -11.45
N SER A 47 -0.15 2.16 -11.08
CA SER A 47 -0.33 0.94 -11.89
C SER A 47 -1.04 1.21 -13.22
N TYR A 48 -1.95 2.19 -13.25
CA TYR A 48 -2.63 2.60 -14.50
C TYR A 48 -1.69 3.38 -15.41
N GLU A 49 -0.92 4.31 -14.85
CA GLU A 49 0.05 5.12 -15.61
C GLU A 49 1.11 4.24 -16.30
N SER A 50 1.56 3.17 -15.65
CA SER A 50 2.53 2.23 -16.23
C SER A 50 1.96 1.31 -17.32
N THR A 51 0.64 1.30 -17.53
CA THR A 51 -0.05 0.46 -18.53
C THR A 51 -0.38 1.26 -19.80
N THR A 52 -0.20 2.59 -19.79
CA THR A 52 -0.33 3.48 -20.96
C THR A 52 1.05 3.73 -21.55
#